data_AF-A0A2P0QNZ5-F1
#
_entry.id   AF-A0A2P0QNZ5-F1
#
_cell.length_a   1.000
_cell.length_b   1.000
_cell.length_c   1.000
_cell.angle_alpha   90.00
_cell.angle_beta   90.00
_cell.angle_gamma   90.00
#
_symmetry.space_group_name_H-M   'P 1'
#
loop_
_entity.id
_entity.type
_entity.pdbx_description
1 polymer ?
#
loop_
_entity_poly.entity_id
_entity_poly.type
_entity_poly.pdbx_seq_one_letter_code
_entity_poly.pdbx_strand_id
1 'polypeptide(L)'
;TEVSEFSQALLGQRLVTIQTDSLGLPINSLLIEKIYPIKRELYLSLVVDRGSERIIFIASAAGGMDIETVAHETPEQIISVAIHPAAGLQGYQCRKVAYALGLKGAQIKALSKIMQGLYDLFLAKDASQIEINPLIETHSGELMALDAKINFDDNAVALHADILAMKDP
;
A
#
# COMPACT_ATOMS: atom_id res chain seq x y z
N THR A 1 28.13 -14.03 -7.80
CA THR A 1 27.66 -12.63 -7.95
C THR A 1 27.23 -12.17 -6.58
N GLU A 2 27.31 -10.87 -6.31
CA GLU A 2 26.90 -10.28 -5.03
C GLU A 2 25.49 -10.74 -4.60
N VAL A 3 24.53 -10.77 -5.53
CA VAL A 3 23.17 -11.30 -5.29
C VAL A 3 23.18 -12.75 -4.78
N SER A 4 24.02 -13.62 -5.34
CA SER A 4 24.11 -15.02 -4.92
C SER A 4 24.69 -15.17 -3.52
N GLU A 5 25.66 -14.32 -3.15
CA GLU A 5 26.30 -14.34 -1.83
C GLU A 5 25.32 -13.88 -0.75
N PHE A 6 24.61 -12.76 -0.97
CA PHE A 6 23.54 -12.32 -0.07
C PHE A 6 22.40 -13.34 0.03
N SER A 7 22.01 -13.96 -1.09
CA SER A 7 20.93 -14.94 -1.09
C SER A 7 21.26 -16.17 -0.23
N GLN A 8 22.50 -16.67 -0.32
CA GLN A 8 22.98 -17.79 0.48
C GLN A 8 23.13 -17.44 1.96
N ALA A 9 23.48 -16.19 2.28
CA ALA A 9 23.59 -15.73 3.66
C ALA A 9 22.21 -15.60 4.34
N LEU A 10 21.14 -15.30 3.59
CA LEU A 10 19.81 -15.07 4.13
C LEU A 10 18.93 -16.32 4.14
N LEU A 11 18.89 -17.08 3.04
CA LEU A 11 17.99 -18.24 2.92
C LEU A 11 18.30 -19.30 3.98
N GLY A 12 17.27 -19.76 4.68
CA GLY A 12 17.36 -20.73 5.77
C GLY A 12 17.73 -20.13 7.13
N GLN A 13 18.04 -18.83 7.21
CA GLN A 13 18.24 -18.13 8.48
C GLN A 13 16.92 -17.65 9.08
N ARG A 14 16.98 -17.01 10.25
CA ARG A 14 15.85 -16.36 10.91
C ARG A 14 16.07 -14.85 11.00
N LEU A 15 15.06 -14.07 10.64
CA LEU A 15 15.06 -12.61 10.72
C LEU A 15 14.34 -12.15 11.98
N VAL A 16 15.04 -11.41 12.84
CA VAL A 16 14.46 -10.73 14.00
C VAL A 16 14.22 -9.26 13.65
N THR A 17 12.99 -8.80 13.84
CA THR A 17 12.59 -7.40 13.68
C THR A 17 11.90 -6.89 14.94
N ILE A 18 11.56 -5.60 14.99
CA ILE A 18 10.76 -5.03 16.08
C ILE A 18 9.34 -5.62 16.17
N GLN A 19 8.86 -6.30 15.11
CA GLN A 19 7.52 -6.90 15.04
C GLN A 19 7.54 -8.42 15.27
N THR A 20 8.70 -9.05 15.36
CA THR A 20 8.83 -10.49 15.66
C THR A 20 9.18 -10.73 17.12
N ASP A 21 9.02 -11.96 17.58
CA ASP A 21 9.60 -12.38 18.86
C ASP A 21 11.14 -12.45 18.79
N SER A 22 11.77 -12.83 19.90
CA SER A 22 13.23 -12.99 20.00
C SER A 22 13.79 -14.15 19.17
N LEU A 23 12.94 -15.06 18.69
CA LEU A 23 13.35 -16.15 17.81
C LEU A 23 13.34 -15.72 16.35
N GLY A 24 12.58 -14.68 15.98
CA GLY A 24 12.45 -14.20 14.60
C GLY A 24 11.63 -15.13 13.72
N LEU A 25 11.56 -14.85 12.42
CA LEU A 25 10.85 -15.67 11.42
C LEU A 25 11.80 -16.28 10.40
N PRO A 26 11.55 -17.50 9.89
CA PRO A 26 12.42 -18.14 8.90
C PRO A 26 12.38 -17.42 7.54
N ILE A 27 13.53 -17.33 6.88
CA ILE A 27 13.65 -16.77 5.53
C ILE A 27 13.66 -17.93 4.52
N ASN A 28 12.50 -18.21 3.92
CA ASN A 28 12.36 -19.29 2.94
C ASN A 28 12.43 -18.82 1.48
N SER A 29 12.19 -17.53 1.25
CA SER A 29 12.10 -16.92 -0.07
C SER A 29 12.72 -15.53 -0.05
N LEU A 30 13.24 -15.11 -1.21
CA LEU A 30 13.74 -13.76 -1.42
C LEU A 30 13.07 -13.17 -2.66
N LEU A 31 12.62 -11.93 -2.54
CA LEU A 31 12.13 -11.13 -3.65
C LEU A 31 13.30 -10.33 -4.24
N ILE A 32 13.63 -10.57 -5.51
CA ILE A 32 14.74 -9.90 -6.21
C ILE A 32 14.14 -8.98 -7.26
N GLU A 33 14.36 -7.68 -7.10
CA GLU A 33 13.75 -6.64 -7.92
C GLU A 33 14.79 -5.69 -8.49
N LYS A 34 14.40 -4.96 -9.53
CA LYS A 34 15.23 -3.88 -10.06
C LYS A 34 15.12 -2.64 -9.16
N ILE A 35 16.20 -1.89 -9.06
CA ILE A 35 16.21 -0.60 -8.36
C ILE A 35 15.53 0.45 -9.25
N TYR A 36 14.70 1.29 -8.66
CA TYR A 36 14.02 2.38 -9.35
C TYR A 36 14.62 3.74 -8.99
N PRO A 37 14.68 4.69 -9.94
CA PRO A 37 15.16 6.06 -9.69
C PRO A 37 14.06 6.89 -8.99
N ILE A 38 13.98 6.76 -7.66
CA ILE A 38 12.96 7.40 -6.82
C ILE A 38 13.23 8.91 -6.71
N LYS A 39 12.25 9.70 -7.11
CA LYS A 39 12.25 11.17 -6.97
C LYS A 39 11.53 11.60 -5.70
N ARG A 40 10.39 10.97 -5.39
CA ARG A 40 9.56 11.22 -4.19
C ARG A 40 8.87 9.93 -3.76
N GLU A 41 8.62 9.82 -2.47
CA GLU A 41 7.84 8.75 -1.85
C GLU A 41 6.53 9.34 -1.33
N LEU A 42 5.41 8.69 -1.67
CA LEU A 42 4.07 9.08 -1.25
C LEU A 42 3.46 7.91 -0.49
N TYR A 43 2.46 8.21 0.33
CA TYR A 43 1.66 7.22 1.03
C TYR A 43 0.25 7.18 0.43
N LEU A 44 -0.28 5.98 0.19
CA LEU A 44 -1.66 5.77 -0.24
C LEU A 44 -2.24 4.51 0.42
N SER A 45 -3.36 4.65 1.11
CA SER A 45 -4.05 3.54 1.74
C SER A 45 -5.55 3.61 1.49
N LEU A 46 -6.20 2.45 1.47
CA LEU A 46 -7.63 2.25 1.37
C LEU A 46 -8.05 1.35 2.53
N VAL A 47 -8.98 1.81 3.36
CA VAL A 47 -9.37 1.10 4.60
C VAL A 47 -10.86 1.27 4.88
N VAL A 48 -11.44 0.32 5.61
CA VAL A 48 -12.75 0.52 6.25
C VAL A 48 -12.59 1.40 7.48
N ASP A 49 -13.07 2.64 7.41
CA ASP A 49 -13.15 3.52 8.57
C ASP A 49 -14.42 3.22 9.38
N ARG A 50 -14.22 2.79 10.62
CA ARG A 50 -15.31 2.47 11.55
C ARG A 50 -16.04 3.71 12.04
N GLY A 51 -15.39 4.87 12.09
CA GLY A 51 -16.00 6.10 12.58
C GLY A 51 -17.08 6.62 11.62
N SER A 52 -16.78 6.61 10.32
CA SER A 52 -17.74 7.04 9.28
C SER A 52 -18.56 5.90 8.68
N GLU A 53 -18.23 4.63 8.99
CA GLU A 53 -18.81 3.45 8.37
C GLU A 53 -18.67 3.48 6.84
N ARG A 54 -17.48 3.89 6.37
CA ARG A 54 -17.17 4.04 4.94
C ARG A 54 -15.82 3.44 4.61
N ILE A 55 -15.67 3.05 3.35
CA ILE A 55 -14.36 2.85 2.75
C ILE A 55 -13.76 4.24 2.51
N ILE A 56 -12.55 4.48 2.99
CA ILE A 56 -11.85 5.75 2.84
C ILE A 56 -10.48 5.56 2.20
N PHE A 57 -10.13 6.44 1.27
CA PHE A 57 -8.73 6.62 0.88
C PHE A 57 -8.06 7.56 1.88
N ILE A 58 -6.87 7.20 2.33
CA ILE A 58 -5.95 8.04 3.11
C ILE A 58 -4.70 8.22 2.27
N ALA A 59 -4.21 9.44 2.12
CA ALA A 59 -2.98 9.70 1.38
C ALA A 59 -2.15 10.79 2.05
N SER A 60 -0.83 10.74 1.86
CA SER A 60 0.10 11.76 2.34
C SER A 60 1.28 11.93 1.38
N ALA A 61 1.79 13.16 1.31
CA ALA A 61 3.03 13.46 0.59
C ALA A 61 4.29 13.01 1.37
N ALA A 62 4.14 12.65 2.65
CA ALA A 62 5.17 12.03 3.48
C ALA A 62 5.09 10.50 3.38
N GLY A 63 5.55 9.94 2.25
CA GLY A 63 5.74 8.49 2.11
C GLY A 63 7.06 8.01 2.74
N GLY A 64 7.20 6.69 2.94
CA GLY A 64 8.40 6.08 3.52
C GLY A 64 8.50 6.22 5.05
N MET A 65 7.48 6.82 5.68
CA MET A 65 7.34 6.96 7.13
C MET A 65 6.12 6.18 7.62
N ASP A 66 6.09 5.92 8.92
CA ASP A 66 4.96 5.35 9.63
C ASP A 66 3.78 6.33 9.64
N ILE A 67 2.61 5.91 9.12
CA ILE A 67 1.49 6.82 8.91
C ILE A 67 0.87 7.29 10.24
N GLU A 68 0.92 6.46 11.27
CA GLU A 68 0.50 6.77 12.64
C GLU A 68 1.33 7.94 13.19
N THR A 69 2.65 7.93 12.95
CA THR A 69 3.53 9.03 13.33
C THR A 69 3.15 10.33 12.62
N VAL A 70 2.89 10.27 11.31
CA VAL A 70 2.43 11.44 10.53
C VAL A 70 1.08 11.96 11.07
N ALA A 71 0.15 11.07 11.41
CA ALA A 71 -1.15 11.44 11.95
C ALA A 71 -1.06 12.14 13.31
N HIS A 72 -0.05 11.82 14.12
CA HIS A 72 0.20 12.45 15.42
C HIS A 72 0.96 13.77 15.30
N GLU A 73 2.03 13.82 14.50
CA GLU A 73 2.94 14.97 14.46
C GLU A 73 2.54 16.02 13.42
N THR A 74 2.03 15.59 12.26
CA THR A 74 1.70 16.47 11.12
C THR A 74 0.39 16.06 10.44
N PRO A 75 -0.74 16.02 11.18
CA PRO A 75 -2.03 15.55 10.67
C PRO A 75 -2.51 16.31 9.43
N GLU A 76 -2.09 17.55 9.24
CA GLU A 76 -2.40 18.38 8.07
C GLU A 76 -1.80 17.85 6.76
N GLN A 77 -0.81 16.95 6.81
CA GLN A 77 -0.24 16.30 5.64
C GLN A 77 -1.07 15.10 5.16
N ILE A 78 -2.08 14.70 5.94
CA ILE A 78 -2.97 13.59 5.61
C ILE A 78 -4.23 14.13 4.94
N ILE A 79 -4.58 13.56 3.80
CA ILE A 79 -5.88 13.74 3.17
C ILE A 79 -6.69 12.46 3.21
N SER A 80 -7.94 12.58 3.65
CA SER A 80 -8.90 11.48 3.63
C SER A 80 -10.06 11.77 2.68
N VAL A 81 -10.46 10.76 1.91
CA VAL A 81 -11.60 10.82 1.00
C VAL A 81 -12.49 9.60 1.17
N ALA A 82 -13.66 9.82 1.77
CA ALA A 82 -14.66 8.77 1.98
C ALA A 82 -15.46 8.48 0.70
N ILE A 83 -15.69 7.20 0.44
CA ILE A 83 -16.41 6.70 -0.74
C ILE A 83 -17.86 6.39 -0.36
N HIS A 84 -18.80 6.95 -1.11
CA HIS A 84 -20.21 6.63 -0.91
C HIS A 84 -20.49 5.22 -1.46
N PRO A 85 -21.08 4.30 -0.67
CA PRO A 85 -21.21 2.89 -1.07
C PRO A 85 -22.04 2.70 -2.35
N ALA A 86 -23.11 3.49 -2.53
CA ALA A 86 -23.93 3.40 -3.74
C ALA A 86 -23.31 4.06 -4.98
N ALA A 87 -22.41 5.04 -4.79
CA ALA A 87 -21.81 5.76 -5.91
C ALA A 87 -20.49 5.13 -6.36
N GLY A 88 -19.79 4.45 -5.44
CA GLY A 88 -18.43 3.98 -5.66
C GLY A 88 -17.42 5.12 -5.78
N LEU A 89 -16.16 4.76 -6.06
CA LEU A 89 -15.09 5.74 -6.26
C LEU A 89 -15.38 6.63 -7.47
N GLN A 90 -15.34 7.95 -7.26
CA GLN A 90 -15.61 8.94 -8.29
C GLN A 90 -14.34 9.63 -8.76
N GLY A 91 -14.26 9.99 -10.04
CA GLY A 91 -13.08 10.63 -10.61
C GLY A 91 -12.70 11.97 -9.96
N TYR A 92 -13.66 12.70 -9.37
CA TYR A 92 -13.33 13.94 -8.62
C TYR A 92 -12.57 13.65 -7.32
N GLN A 93 -12.81 12.50 -6.69
CA GLN A 93 -12.12 12.06 -5.48
C GLN A 93 -10.66 11.75 -5.82
N CYS A 94 -10.41 11.05 -6.92
CA CYS A 94 -9.05 10.80 -7.41
C CYS A 94 -8.29 12.10 -7.70
N ARG A 95 -8.94 13.07 -8.35
CA ARG A 95 -8.33 14.39 -8.60
C ARG A 95 -8.03 15.13 -7.30
N LYS A 96 -8.93 15.08 -6.31
CA LYS A 96 -8.72 15.69 -4.99
C LYS A 96 -7.48 15.14 -4.31
N VAL A 97 -7.31 13.81 -4.29
CA VAL A 97 -6.11 13.15 -3.74
C VAL A 97 -4.87 13.54 -4.55
N ALA A 98 -4.94 13.50 -5.89
CA ALA A 98 -3.80 13.84 -6.74
C ALA A 98 -3.26 15.26 -6.48
N TYR A 99 -4.15 16.24 -6.36
CA TYR A 99 -3.75 17.62 -6.08
C TYR A 99 -3.16 17.80 -4.69
N ALA A 100 -3.70 17.10 -3.68
CA ALA A 100 -3.14 17.13 -2.33
C ALA A 100 -1.73 16.52 -2.26
N LEU A 101 -1.46 15.49 -3.07
CA LEU A 101 -0.12 14.90 -3.23
C LEU A 101 0.82 15.73 -4.14
N GLY A 102 0.34 16.87 -4.67
CA GLY A 102 1.12 17.73 -5.56
C GLY A 102 1.43 17.11 -6.93
N LEU A 103 0.59 16.17 -7.38
CA LEU A 103 0.71 15.51 -8.68
C LEU A 103 0.10 16.35 -9.81
N LYS A 104 0.66 16.25 -11.02
CA LYS A 104 0.28 17.11 -12.15
C LYS A 104 0.21 16.35 -13.47
N GLY A 105 -0.56 16.88 -14.42
CA GLY A 105 -0.62 16.37 -15.79
C GLY A 105 -0.97 14.87 -15.86
N ALA A 106 -0.11 14.08 -16.52
CA ALA A 106 -0.32 12.65 -16.70
C ALA A 106 -0.40 11.86 -15.39
N GLN A 107 0.25 12.35 -14.32
CA GLN A 107 0.25 11.69 -13.00
C GLN A 107 -1.13 11.62 -12.37
N ILE A 108 -2.00 12.59 -12.65
CA ILE A 108 -3.38 12.59 -12.15
C ILE A 108 -4.16 11.41 -12.74
N LYS A 109 -3.93 11.12 -14.02
CA LYS A 109 -4.54 9.97 -14.70
C LYS A 109 -3.95 8.65 -14.18
N ALA A 110 -2.64 8.61 -13.98
CA ALA A 110 -1.96 7.44 -13.40
C ALA A 110 -2.48 7.13 -11.98
N LEU A 111 -2.54 8.12 -11.10
CA LEU A 111 -3.09 7.94 -9.74
C LEU A 111 -4.55 7.51 -9.79
N SER A 112 -5.38 8.13 -10.64
CA SER A 112 -6.79 7.71 -10.80
C SER A 112 -6.91 6.22 -11.16
N LYS A 113 -6.02 5.72 -12.05
CA LYS A 113 -6.00 4.30 -12.42
C LYS A 113 -5.58 3.41 -11.25
N ILE A 114 -4.56 3.83 -10.48
CA ILE A 114 -4.12 3.10 -9.28
C ILE A 114 -5.26 3.05 -8.27
N MET A 115 -5.83 4.19 -7.89
CA MET A 115 -6.93 4.26 -6.93
C MET A 115 -8.14 3.43 -7.36
N GLN A 116 -8.52 3.47 -8.65
CA GLN A 116 -9.60 2.62 -9.15
C GLN A 116 -9.26 1.13 -9.02
N GLY A 117 -8.05 0.72 -9.42
CA GLY A 117 -7.61 -0.66 -9.27
C GLY A 117 -7.58 -1.14 -7.82
N LEU A 118 -7.15 -0.28 -6.89
CA LEU A 118 -7.20 -0.60 -5.45
C LEU A 118 -8.63 -0.72 -4.96
N TYR A 119 -9.52 0.18 -5.37
CA TYR A 119 -10.93 0.11 -4.99
C TYR A 119 -11.61 -1.15 -5.52
N ASP A 120 -11.36 -1.51 -6.78
CA ASP A 120 -11.90 -2.72 -7.40
C ASP A 120 -11.35 -3.97 -6.72
N LEU A 121 -10.04 -4.01 -6.42
CA LEU A 121 -9.40 -5.09 -5.67
C LEU A 121 -9.98 -5.23 -4.26
N PHE A 122 -10.18 -4.10 -3.57
CA PHE A 122 -10.69 -4.06 -2.21
C PHE A 122 -12.07 -4.71 -2.11
N LEU A 123 -12.97 -4.37 -3.05
CA LEU A 123 -14.29 -4.97 -3.10
C LEU A 123 -14.27 -6.42 -3.61
N ALA A 124 -13.45 -6.72 -4.63
CA ALA A 124 -13.45 -8.03 -5.25
C ALA A 124 -12.89 -9.14 -4.34
N LYS A 125 -12.02 -8.78 -3.40
CA LYS A 125 -11.31 -9.71 -2.51
C LYS A 125 -11.67 -9.58 -1.04
N ASP A 126 -12.71 -8.82 -0.72
CA ASP A 126 -13.08 -8.50 0.66
C ASP A 126 -11.86 -8.05 1.48
N ALA A 127 -11.08 -7.14 0.91
CA ALA A 127 -9.96 -6.55 1.63
C ALA A 127 -10.49 -5.69 2.79
N SER A 128 -9.79 -5.71 3.92
CA SER A 128 -10.05 -4.82 5.05
C SER A 128 -9.14 -3.59 5.03
N GLN A 129 -7.95 -3.73 4.43
CA GLN A 129 -7.00 -2.65 4.20
C GLN A 129 -6.11 -2.97 3.00
N ILE A 130 -5.82 -1.96 2.17
CA ILE A 130 -4.74 -1.99 1.20
C ILE A 130 -3.88 -0.76 1.44
N GLU A 131 -2.59 -0.96 1.68
CA GLU A 131 -1.62 0.09 1.95
C GLU A 131 -0.49 0.00 0.92
N ILE A 132 -0.19 1.11 0.27
CA ILE A 132 0.98 1.27 -0.59
C ILE A 132 1.92 2.26 0.11
N ASN A 133 3.04 1.75 0.61
CA ASN A 133 4.04 2.55 1.29
C ASN A 133 5.47 2.04 0.98
N PRO A 134 6.20 2.65 0.03
CA PRO A 134 5.86 3.88 -0.68
C PRO A 134 5.16 3.66 -2.04
N LEU A 135 4.26 4.58 -2.38
CA LEU A 135 3.90 4.89 -3.77
C LEU A 135 4.95 5.85 -4.30
N ILE A 136 5.83 5.39 -5.18
CA ILE A 136 6.94 6.21 -5.66
C ILE A 136 6.55 7.03 -6.89
N GLU A 137 7.11 8.24 -6.98
CA GLU A 137 7.29 8.95 -8.23
C GLU A 137 8.73 8.79 -8.70
N THR A 138 8.93 8.39 -9.95
CA THR A 138 10.26 8.29 -10.54
C THR A 138 10.73 9.63 -11.11
N HIS A 139 12.02 9.76 -11.42
CA HIS A 139 12.53 10.93 -12.14
C HIS A 139 11.91 11.15 -13.53
N SER A 140 11.37 10.09 -14.17
CA SER A 140 10.60 10.19 -15.42
C SER A 140 9.14 10.64 -15.20
N GLY A 141 8.71 10.81 -13.95
CA GLY A 141 7.36 11.23 -13.58
C GLY A 141 6.33 10.10 -13.54
N GLU A 142 6.76 8.84 -13.61
CA GLU A 142 5.90 7.67 -13.48
C GLU A 142 5.52 7.42 -12.01
N LEU A 143 4.31 6.91 -11.78
CA LEU A 143 3.85 6.48 -10.45
C LEU A 143 3.81 4.96 -10.38
N MET A 144 4.31 4.39 -9.29
CA MET A 144 4.35 2.95 -9.09
C MET A 144 4.32 2.60 -7.60
N ALA A 145 3.59 1.54 -7.24
CA ALA A 145 3.69 0.94 -5.92
C ALA A 145 5.05 0.24 -5.81
N LEU A 146 5.93 0.73 -4.93
CA LEU A 146 7.20 0.05 -4.66
C LEU A 146 6.99 -1.09 -3.67
N ASP A 147 6.16 -0.85 -2.66
CA ASP A 147 5.73 -1.87 -1.71
C ASP A 147 4.23 -1.76 -1.46
N ALA A 148 3.61 -2.87 -1.12
CA ALA A 148 2.19 -2.92 -0.79
C ALA A 148 1.87 -4.01 0.23
N LYS A 149 1.03 -3.66 1.20
CA LYS A 149 0.46 -4.56 2.18
C LYS A 149 -1.05 -4.64 2.00
N ILE A 150 -1.58 -5.86 1.98
CA ILE A 150 -3.02 -6.11 1.86
C ILE A 150 -3.46 -6.96 3.05
N ASN A 151 -4.44 -6.47 3.78
CA ASN A 151 -5.16 -7.23 4.79
C ASN A 151 -6.54 -7.60 4.23
N PHE A 152 -6.97 -8.83 4.47
CA PHE A 152 -8.28 -9.35 4.08
C PHE A 152 -9.21 -9.42 5.30
N ASP A 153 -10.53 -9.47 5.09
CA ASP A 153 -11.48 -9.76 6.16
C ASP A 153 -11.46 -11.26 6.48
N ASP A 154 -11.11 -11.60 7.73
CA ASP A 154 -11.05 -12.97 8.22
C ASP A 154 -12.40 -13.70 8.08
N ASN A 155 -13.52 -12.98 8.10
CA ASN A 155 -14.84 -13.58 7.91
C ASN A 155 -15.11 -13.96 6.44
N ALA A 156 -14.43 -13.30 5.50
CA ALA A 156 -14.65 -13.49 4.07
C ALA A 156 -13.57 -14.35 3.41
N VAL A 157 -12.38 -14.49 4.00
CA VAL A 157 -11.24 -15.20 3.39
C VAL A 157 -11.59 -16.65 3.00
N ALA A 158 -12.49 -17.30 3.75
CA ALA A 158 -12.98 -18.65 3.44
C ALA A 158 -13.67 -18.77 2.07
N LEU A 159 -14.16 -17.66 1.53
CA LEU A 159 -14.81 -17.57 0.22
C LEU A 159 -13.81 -17.31 -0.92
N HIS A 160 -12.56 -16.93 -0.60
CA HIS A 160 -11.52 -16.59 -1.56
C HIS A 160 -10.43 -17.67 -1.62
N ALA A 161 -10.70 -18.72 -2.39
CA ALA A 161 -9.80 -19.88 -2.50
C ALA A 161 -8.38 -19.51 -3.00
N ASP A 162 -8.26 -18.48 -3.85
CA ASP A 162 -6.97 -18.01 -4.35
C ASP A 162 -6.16 -17.28 -3.28
N ILE A 163 -6.81 -16.54 -2.37
CA ILE A 163 -6.15 -15.92 -1.21
C ILE A 163 -5.74 -16.97 -0.18
N LEU A 164 -6.60 -17.94 0.11
CA LEU A 164 -6.27 -19.05 1.02
C LEU A 164 -5.07 -19.86 0.55
N ALA A 165 -4.93 -20.07 -0.77
CA ALA A 165 -3.80 -20.78 -1.34
C ALA A 165 -2.46 -20.05 -1.12
N MET A 166 -2.48 -18.75 -0.84
CA MET A 166 -1.30 -17.93 -0.55
C MET A 166 -1.00 -17.81 0.95
N LYS A 167 -1.81 -18.41 1.82
CA LYS A 167 -1.62 -18.33 3.27
C LYS A 167 -0.30 -19.02 3.67
N ASP A 168 0.64 -18.23 4.16
CA ASP A 168 1.86 -18.72 4.81
C ASP A 168 1.53 -19.07 6.29
N PRO A 169 1.70 -20.34 6.71
CA PRO A 169 1.30 -20.82 8.04
C PRO A 169 2.20 -20.40 9.20
#